data_AF-A0A3D2V5N8-F1
#
_entry.id   AF-A0A3D2V5N8-F1
#
_cell.length_a   1.000
_cell.length_b   1.000
_cell.length_c   1.000
_cell.angle_alpha   90.00
_cell.angle_beta   90.00
_cell.angle_gamma   90.00
#
_symmetry.space_group_name_H-M   'P 1'
#
loop_
_entity.id
_entity.type
_entity.pdbx_description
1 polymer ?
#
loop_
_entity_poly.entity_id
_entity_poly.type
_entity_poly.pdbx_seq_one_letter_code
_entity_poly.pdbx_strand_id
1 'polypeptide(L)'
;HVTPFREGAAALAYLSARRADRKIVCIPTALKYWYTSDPMPELLDLLIELESSIHWRPTPEKPMVERIYRLGSALMALKELEHLDSVQEGTLPERTERLADHILSANEEQLEIDAGDKMLPERVKQLRNEVITRLESLEPSDDDKRAELDHYLDDVFLAVQLFSYPGSYVSNNPTVERIAETLDKLEEDVLDKYSAGIRATRKSLVRFGDPIEVISEKRRNYASELTDQLRNTVQSMVDDINADHTEG
;
A
#
# COMPACT_ATOMS: atom_id res chain seq x y z
N HIS A 1 3.24 11.13 9.42
CA HIS A 1 4.27 10.77 8.44
C HIS A 1 3.59 10.24 7.18
N VAL A 2 3.91 10.80 6.02
CA VAL A 2 3.43 10.36 4.71
C VAL A 2 4.17 9.10 4.28
N THR A 3 3.49 8.20 3.57
CA THR A 3 4.13 7.02 2.97
C THR A 3 5.25 7.48 2.02
N PRO A 4 6.39 6.78 1.96
CA PRO A 4 7.46 7.10 1.02
C PRO A 4 6.93 7.24 -0.42
N PHE A 5 7.34 8.30 -1.12
CA PHE A 5 6.95 8.51 -2.51
C PHE A 5 7.74 7.58 -3.43
N ARG A 6 7.08 7.07 -4.47
CA ARG A 6 7.74 6.31 -5.52
C ARG A 6 8.29 7.24 -6.60
N GLU A 7 9.38 6.83 -7.24
CA GLU A 7 10.08 7.64 -8.24
C GLU A 7 9.28 7.87 -9.54
N GLY A 8 8.27 7.02 -9.83
CA GLY A 8 7.56 7.00 -11.11
C GLY A 8 7.03 8.37 -11.57
N ALA A 9 6.36 9.12 -10.70
CA ALA A 9 5.81 10.43 -11.06
C ALA A 9 6.91 11.46 -11.38
N ALA A 10 7.99 11.47 -10.60
CA ALA A 10 9.14 12.36 -10.83
C ALA A 10 9.91 11.96 -12.09
N ALA A 11 10.07 10.66 -12.34
CA ALA A 11 10.71 10.14 -13.55
C ALA A 11 9.92 10.52 -14.81
N LEU A 12 8.58 10.42 -14.77
CA LEU A 12 7.71 10.86 -15.87
C LEU A 12 7.85 12.36 -16.11
N ALA A 13 7.77 13.17 -15.04
CA ALA A 13 7.92 14.62 -15.14
C ALA A 13 9.29 15.00 -15.74
N TYR A 14 10.37 14.35 -15.30
CA TYR A 14 11.71 14.58 -15.83
C TYR A 14 11.86 14.14 -17.29
N LEU A 15 11.32 12.97 -17.67
CA LEU A 15 11.29 12.54 -19.07
C LEU A 15 10.50 13.51 -19.96
N SER A 16 9.40 14.06 -19.45
CA SER A 16 8.62 15.09 -20.15
C SER A 16 9.40 16.41 -20.27
N ALA A 17 10.06 16.88 -19.21
CA ALA A 17 10.85 18.12 -19.22
C ALA A 17 11.97 18.09 -20.26
N ARG A 18 12.57 16.93 -20.48
CA ARG A 18 13.63 16.73 -21.48
C ARG A 18 13.15 16.75 -22.93
N ARG A 19 11.84 16.59 -23.17
CA ARG A 19 11.25 16.49 -24.52
C ARG A 19 10.34 17.67 -24.86
N ALA A 20 9.98 18.48 -23.87
CA ALA A 20 9.02 19.56 -24.04
C ALA A 20 9.72 20.89 -24.32
N ASP A 21 9.17 21.68 -25.24
CA ASP A 21 9.58 23.08 -25.46
C ASP A 21 8.98 24.03 -24.40
N ARG A 22 8.14 23.51 -23.51
CA ARG A 22 7.50 24.22 -22.42
C ARG A 22 8.06 23.78 -21.08
N LYS A 23 8.00 24.69 -20.09
CA LYS A 23 8.32 24.38 -18.71
C LYS A 23 7.41 23.28 -18.17
N ILE A 24 8.02 22.31 -17.50
CA ILE A 24 7.32 21.24 -16.77
C ILE A 24 7.54 21.52 -15.29
N VAL A 25 6.47 21.44 -14.52
CA VAL A 25 6.49 21.67 -13.07
C VAL A 25 5.77 20.52 -12.37
N CYS A 26 6.24 20.18 -11.17
CA CYS A 26 5.51 19.35 -10.23
C CYS A 26 4.87 20.24 -9.18
N ILE A 27 3.58 20.07 -8.91
CA ILE A 27 2.87 20.82 -7.87
C ILE A 27 2.67 19.88 -6.66
N PRO A 28 3.40 20.08 -5.56
CA PRO A 28 3.17 19.33 -4.32
C PRO A 28 1.71 19.49 -3.89
N THR A 29 1.03 18.40 -3.58
CA THR A 29 -0.38 18.42 -3.19
C THR A 29 -0.54 17.63 -1.91
N ALA A 30 -0.98 18.32 -0.85
CA ALA A 30 -1.37 17.68 0.41
C ALA A 30 -2.88 17.54 0.47
N LEU A 31 -3.34 16.37 0.91
CA LEU A 31 -4.74 16.03 1.01
C LEU A 31 -5.00 15.42 2.38
N LYS A 32 -5.95 15.99 3.11
CA LYS A 32 -6.37 15.51 4.42
C LYS A 32 -7.89 15.40 4.48
N TYR A 33 -8.36 14.34 5.12
CA TYR A 33 -9.78 14.06 5.33
C TYR A 33 -10.07 14.01 6.82
N TRP A 34 -11.27 14.45 7.19
CA TRP A 34 -11.84 14.28 8.53
C TRP A 34 -13.28 13.87 8.41
N TYR A 35 -13.73 13.01 9.31
CA TYR A 35 -15.15 12.75 9.47
C TYR A 35 -15.85 13.95 10.11
N THR A 36 -16.95 14.39 9.50
CA THR A 36 -17.83 15.44 10.06
C THR A 36 -19.09 14.85 10.71
N SER A 37 -19.33 13.56 10.50
CA SER A 37 -20.36 12.77 11.19
C SER A 37 -19.73 11.49 11.71
N ASP A 38 -20.29 10.90 12.76
CA ASP A 38 -19.75 9.70 13.40
C ASP A 38 -19.76 8.49 12.44
N PRO A 39 -18.58 7.92 12.06
CA PRO A 39 -18.50 6.73 11.23
C PRO A 39 -18.60 5.43 12.04
N MET A 40 -18.54 5.50 13.37
CA MET A 40 -18.34 4.31 14.23
C MET A 40 -19.40 3.22 14.06
N PRO A 41 -20.71 3.51 13.87
CA PRO A 41 -21.69 2.47 13.63
C PRO A 41 -21.37 1.60 12.40
N GLU A 42 -21.08 2.22 11.26
CA GLU A 42 -20.73 1.52 10.01
C GLU A 42 -19.40 0.75 10.15
N LEU A 43 -18.43 1.31 10.86
CA LEU A 43 -17.15 0.64 11.12
C LEU A 43 -17.30 -0.59 12.04
N LEU A 44 -18.20 -0.53 13.01
CA LEU A 44 -18.49 -1.66 13.89
C LEU A 44 -19.18 -2.81 13.13
N ASP A 45 -20.15 -2.48 12.29
CA ASP A 45 -20.86 -3.46 11.46
C ASP A 45 -19.91 -4.12 10.45
N LEU A 46 -19.04 -3.34 9.81
CA LEU A 46 -18.01 -3.89 8.93
C LEU A 46 -17.05 -4.83 9.68
N LEU A 47 -16.59 -4.46 10.88
CA LEU A 47 -15.70 -5.33 11.65
C LEU A 47 -16.40 -6.64 12.07
N ILE A 48 -17.72 -6.61 12.32
CA ILE A 48 -18.53 -7.81 12.55
C ILE A 48 -18.58 -8.68 11.28
N GLU A 49 -18.77 -8.09 10.11
CA GLU A 49 -18.76 -8.79 8.82
C GLU A 49 -17.40 -9.46 8.56
N LEU A 50 -16.31 -8.73 8.76
CA LEU A 50 -14.94 -9.23 8.61
C LEU A 50 -14.59 -10.35 9.60
N GLU A 51 -14.99 -10.24 10.87
CA GLU A 51 -14.81 -11.34 11.82
C GLU A 51 -15.62 -12.58 11.39
N SER A 52 -16.84 -12.38 10.89
CA SER A 52 -17.71 -13.47 10.47
C SER A 52 -17.23 -14.17 9.20
N SER A 53 -16.56 -13.45 8.28
CA SER A 53 -16.05 -14.02 7.03
C SER A 53 -14.96 -15.07 7.25
N ILE A 54 -14.23 -14.99 8.36
CA ILE A 54 -13.25 -16.00 8.79
C ILE A 54 -13.84 -16.98 9.82
N HIS A 55 -15.17 -17.10 9.88
CA HIS A 55 -15.92 -17.97 10.78
C HIS A 55 -15.73 -17.70 12.28
N TRP A 56 -15.27 -16.50 12.66
CA TRP A 56 -15.22 -16.13 14.06
C TRP A 56 -16.60 -15.70 14.57
N ARG A 57 -16.82 -15.94 15.87
CA ARG A 57 -17.91 -15.29 16.59
C ARG A 57 -17.50 -13.85 16.90
N PRO A 58 -18.26 -12.83 16.44
CA PRO A 58 -17.93 -11.44 16.73
C PRO A 58 -17.92 -11.15 18.23
N THR A 59 -17.02 -10.28 18.66
CA THR A 59 -16.81 -9.91 20.08
C THR A 59 -16.97 -8.40 20.31
N PRO A 60 -18.17 -7.82 20.10
CA PRO A 60 -18.40 -6.38 20.18
C PRO A 60 -18.10 -5.77 21.55
N GLU A 61 -18.03 -6.58 22.61
CA GLU A 61 -17.64 -6.18 23.96
C GLU A 61 -16.15 -5.81 24.09
N LYS A 62 -15.31 -6.23 23.14
CA LYS A 62 -13.88 -5.93 23.14
C LYS A 62 -13.57 -4.60 22.45
N PRO A 63 -12.50 -3.89 22.87
CA PRO A 63 -12.05 -2.69 22.18
C PRO A 63 -11.81 -2.93 20.68
N MET A 64 -12.32 -2.04 19.83
CA MET A 64 -12.22 -2.17 18.37
C MET A 64 -10.78 -2.36 17.88
N VAL A 65 -9.82 -1.62 18.45
CA VAL A 65 -8.40 -1.73 18.08
C VAL A 65 -7.84 -3.13 18.39
N GLU A 66 -8.23 -3.73 19.52
CA GLU A 66 -7.84 -5.11 19.85
C GLU A 66 -8.43 -6.09 18.83
N ARG A 67 -9.70 -5.93 18.48
CA ARG A 67 -10.38 -6.78 17.49
C ARG A 67 -9.71 -6.69 16.11
N ILE A 68 -9.38 -5.49 15.63
CA ILE A 68 -8.64 -5.27 14.38
C ILE A 68 -7.28 -5.97 14.42
N TYR A 69 -6.52 -5.83 15.51
CA TYR A 69 -5.22 -6.48 15.63
C TYR A 69 -5.33 -8.01 15.65
N ARG A 70 -6.33 -8.56 16.34
CA ARG A 70 -6.60 -10.00 16.36
C ARG A 70 -6.99 -10.53 14.98
N LEU A 71 -7.87 -9.82 14.28
CA LEU A 71 -8.29 -10.15 12.92
C LEU A 71 -7.07 -10.15 11.97
N GLY A 72 -6.28 -9.08 11.95
CA GLY A 72 -5.07 -9.00 11.14
C GLY A 72 -4.07 -10.11 11.46
N SER A 73 -3.89 -10.43 12.74
CA SER A 73 -3.00 -11.53 13.16
C SER A 73 -3.47 -12.92 12.69
N ALA A 74 -4.78 -13.12 12.59
CA ALA A 74 -5.36 -14.38 12.13
C ALA A 74 -5.31 -14.51 10.61
N LEU A 75 -5.66 -13.45 9.88
CA LEU A 75 -5.48 -13.38 8.43
C LEU A 75 -4.02 -13.63 8.04
N MET A 76 -3.09 -13.04 8.79
CA MET A 76 -1.67 -13.29 8.62
C MET A 76 -1.29 -14.75 8.85
N ALA A 77 -1.83 -15.39 9.90
CA ALA A 77 -1.56 -16.79 10.17
C ALA A 77 -2.08 -17.72 9.04
N LEU A 78 -3.22 -17.38 8.41
CA LEU A 78 -3.71 -18.11 7.24
C LEU A 78 -2.74 -18.02 6.06
N LYS A 79 -2.23 -16.82 5.77
CA LYS A 79 -1.23 -16.63 4.71
C LYS A 79 0.12 -17.29 5.02
N GLU A 80 0.55 -17.29 6.27
CA GLU A 80 1.75 -18.04 6.69
C GLU A 80 1.56 -19.55 6.53
N LEU A 81 0.38 -20.10 6.84
CA LEU A 81 0.11 -21.52 6.60
C LEU A 81 0.09 -21.85 5.09
N GLU A 82 -0.46 -20.96 4.27
CA GLU A 82 -0.53 -21.11 2.81
C GLU A 82 0.85 -21.15 2.15
N HIS A 83 1.78 -20.29 2.58
CA HIS A 83 3.09 -20.14 1.93
C HIS A 83 4.27 -20.77 2.69
N LEU A 84 4.17 -20.95 4.02
CA LEU A 84 5.28 -21.43 4.88
C LEU A 84 4.97 -22.76 5.59
N ASP A 85 3.78 -23.34 5.37
CA ASP A 85 3.26 -24.53 6.08
C ASP A 85 3.22 -24.39 7.63
N SER A 86 3.47 -23.19 8.16
CA SER A 86 3.61 -22.96 9.60
C SER A 86 3.38 -21.50 9.98
N VAL A 87 2.67 -21.29 11.09
CA VAL A 87 2.45 -19.96 11.68
C VAL A 87 3.74 -19.48 12.34
N GLN A 88 4.09 -18.22 12.10
CA GLN A 88 5.35 -17.64 12.59
C GLN A 88 5.16 -16.87 13.90
N GLU A 89 6.21 -16.86 14.74
CA GLU A 89 6.24 -16.07 15.97
C GLU A 89 6.70 -14.62 15.72
N GLY A 90 6.34 -13.70 16.62
CA GLY A 90 6.78 -12.30 16.57
C GLY A 90 5.65 -11.31 16.31
N THR A 91 6.02 -10.05 16.16
CA THR A 91 5.08 -8.96 15.91
C THR A 91 4.53 -9.02 14.49
N LEU A 92 3.34 -8.44 14.26
CA LEU A 92 2.74 -8.41 12.92
C LEU A 92 3.68 -7.79 11.87
N PRO A 93 4.38 -6.66 12.11
CA PRO A 93 5.34 -6.12 11.15
C PRO A 93 6.49 -7.09 10.78
N GLU A 94 7.10 -7.75 11.78
CA GLU A 94 8.19 -8.71 11.54
C GLU A 94 7.70 -9.91 10.72
N ARG A 95 6.50 -10.41 11.04
CA ARG A 95 5.86 -11.49 10.31
C ARG A 95 5.58 -11.08 8.87
N THR A 96 5.04 -9.87 8.66
CA THR A 96 4.72 -9.31 7.33
C THR A 96 5.96 -9.21 6.47
N GLU A 97 7.06 -8.69 7.02
CA GLU A 97 8.33 -8.57 6.32
C GLU A 97 8.89 -9.94 5.92
N ARG A 98 8.93 -10.91 6.84
CA ARG A 98 9.45 -12.26 6.55
C ARG A 98 8.62 -13.00 5.52
N LEU A 99 7.28 -12.92 5.60
CA LEU A 99 6.41 -13.58 4.64
C LEU A 99 6.58 -12.98 3.24
N ALA A 100 6.60 -11.65 3.14
CA ALA A 100 6.82 -10.99 1.85
C ALA A 100 8.21 -11.31 1.28
N ASP A 101 9.25 -11.35 2.11
CA ASP A 101 10.59 -11.74 1.69
C ASP A 101 10.65 -13.19 1.20
N HIS A 102 9.99 -14.12 1.90
CA HIS A 102 9.92 -15.52 1.50
C HIS A 102 9.25 -15.70 0.13
N ILE A 103 8.06 -15.12 -0.05
CA ILE A 103 7.29 -15.21 -1.29
C ILE A 103 8.11 -14.67 -2.48
N LEU A 104 8.69 -13.48 -2.32
CA LEU A 104 9.47 -12.88 -3.41
C LEU A 104 10.74 -13.67 -3.71
N SER A 105 11.42 -14.20 -2.68
CA SER A 105 12.65 -14.98 -2.87
C SER A 105 12.38 -16.31 -3.58
N ALA A 106 11.27 -16.99 -3.22
CA ALA A 106 10.85 -18.21 -3.89
C ALA A 106 10.58 -17.96 -5.38
N ASN A 107 9.89 -16.87 -5.71
CA ASN A 107 9.55 -16.54 -7.10
C ASN A 107 10.78 -16.08 -7.89
N GLU A 108 11.70 -15.34 -7.27
CA GLU A 108 12.98 -14.98 -7.87
C GLU A 108 13.82 -16.20 -8.21
N GLU A 109 13.86 -17.20 -7.32
CA GLU A 109 14.57 -18.46 -7.55
C GLU A 109 13.94 -19.24 -8.72
N GLN A 110 12.61 -19.42 -8.72
CA GLN A 110 11.91 -20.16 -9.79
C GLN A 110 12.01 -19.47 -11.16
N LEU A 111 12.02 -18.14 -11.19
CA LEU A 111 12.11 -17.37 -12.43
C LEU A 111 13.56 -17.06 -12.84
N GLU A 112 14.56 -17.53 -12.10
CA GLU A 112 16.00 -17.30 -12.31
C GLU A 112 16.37 -15.80 -12.34
N ILE A 113 15.74 -15.01 -11.47
CA ILE A 113 15.94 -13.57 -11.38
C ILE A 113 16.97 -13.25 -10.29
N ASP A 114 18.01 -12.51 -10.64
CA ASP A 114 18.92 -11.95 -9.63
C ASP A 114 18.24 -10.81 -8.86
N ALA A 115 17.87 -11.13 -7.62
CA ALA A 115 17.28 -10.21 -6.66
C ALA A 115 18.24 -9.05 -6.33
N GLY A 116 19.54 -9.34 -6.16
CA GLY A 116 20.52 -8.40 -5.63
C GLY A 116 20.11 -7.82 -4.26
N ASP A 117 20.67 -6.65 -3.90
CA ASP A 117 20.37 -5.93 -2.65
C ASP A 117 19.22 -4.92 -2.84
N LYS A 118 18.11 -5.37 -3.43
CA LYS A 118 16.96 -4.52 -3.78
C LYS A 118 15.94 -4.48 -2.65
N MET A 119 15.29 -3.32 -2.48
CA MET A 119 14.17 -3.22 -1.55
C MET A 119 12.92 -3.92 -2.11
N LEU A 120 12.00 -4.33 -1.23
CA LEU A 120 10.74 -5.03 -1.58
C LEU A 120 9.99 -4.39 -2.76
N PRO A 121 9.76 -3.05 -2.84
CA PRO A 121 9.07 -2.46 -3.98
C PRO A 121 9.78 -2.61 -5.33
N GLU A 122 11.12 -2.66 -5.31
CA GLU A 122 11.93 -2.84 -6.51
C GLU A 122 11.88 -4.30 -6.98
N ARG A 123 11.93 -5.25 -6.04
CA ARG A 123 11.75 -6.70 -6.28
C ARG A 123 10.39 -6.99 -6.91
N VAL A 124 9.30 -6.48 -6.30
CA VAL A 124 7.94 -6.53 -6.84
C VAL A 124 7.87 -6.03 -8.28
N LYS A 125 8.49 -4.88 -8.57
CA LYS A 125 8.50 -4.29 -9.91
C LYS A 125 9.24 -5.18 -10.91
N GLN A 126 10.38 -5.73 -10.52
CA GLN A 126 11.19 -6.59 -11.38
C GLN A 126 10.46 -7.89 -11.72
N LEU A 127 9.97 -8.60 -10.70
CA LEU A 127 9.18 -9.82 -10.84
C LEU A 127 7.97 -9.60 -11.74
N ARG A 128 7.17 -8.56 -11.46
CA ARG A 128 5.99 -8.25 -12.26
C ARG A 128 6.33 -8.00 -13.73
N ASN A 129 7.40 -7.24 -14.02
CA ASN A 129 7.81 -6.96 -15.39
C ASN A 129 8.25 -8.24 -16.12
N GLU A 130 9.00 -9.11 -15.44
CA GLU A 130 9.44 -10.39 -16.00
C GLU A 130 8.25 -11.29 -16.31
N VAL A 131 7.32 -11.45 -15.36
CA VAL A 131 6.11 -12.27 -15.54
C VAL A 131 5.24 -11.75 -16.68
N ILE A 132 5.03 -10.43 -16.78
CA ILE A 132 4.28 -9.82 -17.90
C ILE A 132 4.98 -10.09 -19.25
N THR A 133 6.31 -9.97 -19.29
CA THR A 133 7.08 -10.23 -20.52
C THR A 133 6.95 -11.68 -20.97
N ARG A 134 6.96 -12.64 -20.03
CA ARG A 134 6.72 -14.06 -20.30
C ARG A 134 5.29 -14.31 -20.78
N LEU A 135 4.28 -13.69 -20.14
CA LEU A 135 2.88 -13.77 -20.54
C LEU A 135 2.66 -13.26 -21.97
N GLU A 136 3.27 -12.13 -22.34
CA GLU A 136 3.21 -11.56 -23.69
C GLU A 136 3.85 -12.47 -24.75
N SER A 137 4.73 -13.37 -24.34
CA SER A 137 5.42 -14.33 -25.22
C SER A 137 4.71 -15.68 -25.33
N LEU A 138 3.61 -15.90 -24.60
CA LEU A 138 2.85 -17.16 -24.64
C LEU A 138 1.97 -17.24 -25.88
N GLU A 139 1.86 -18.46 -26.43
CA GLU A 139 0.86 -18.76 -27.44
C GLU A 139 -0.53 -18.94 -26.79
N PRO A 140 -1.63 -18.73 -27.53
CA PRO A 140 -2.98 -18.93 -27.00
C PRO A 140 -3.29 -20.35 -26.48
N SER A 141 -2.45 -21.34 -26.81
CA SER A 141 -2.58 -22.73 -26.37
C SER A 141 -1.78 -23.07 -25.10
N ASP A 142 -0.99 -22.14 -24.57
CA ASP A 142 -0.14 -22.35 -23.38
C ASP A 142 -0.92 -22.12 -22.06
N ASP A 143 -2.10 -22.74 -21.91
CA ASP A 143 -2.99 -22.51 -20.77
C ASP A 143 -2.34 -22.82 -19.41
N ASP A 144 -1.61 -23.94 -19.31
CA ASP A 144 -0.95 -24.36 -18.06
C ASP A 144 0.15 -23.36 -17.64
N LYS A 145 0.95 -22.88 -18.60
CA LYS A 145 2.00 -21.89 -18.31
C LYS A 145 1.40 -20.53 -17.95
N ARG A 146 0.29 -20.17 -18.57
CA ARG A 146 -0.43 -18.95 -18.21
C ARG A 146 -0.90 -19.01 -16.77
N ALA A 147 -1.53 -20.12 -16.36
CA ALA A 147 -1.96 -20.31 -14.98
C ALA A 147 -0.80 -20.24 -13.98
N GLU A 148 0.36 -20.82 -14.31
CA GLU A 148 1.57 -20.70 -13.49
C GLU A 148 2.05 -19.25 -13.36
N LEU A 149 2.07 -18.50 -14.47
CA LEU A 149 2.46 -17.09 -14.47
C LEU A 149 1.46 -16.21 -13.71
N ASP A 150 0.17 -16.53 -13.78
CA ASP A 150 -0.87 -15.84 -13.00
C ASP A 150 -0.65 -16.03 -11.49
N HIS A 151 -0.24 -17.22 -11.02
CA HIS A 151 0.13 -17.43 -9.61
C HIS A 151 1.30 -16.54 -9.17
N TYR A 152 2.32 -16.35 -9.99
CA TYR A 152 3.40 -15.41 -9.65
C TYR A 152 2.91 -13.96 -9.56
N LEU A 153 1.90 -13.56 -10.34
CA LEU A 153 1.28 -12.24 -10.21
C LEU A 153 0.48 -12.12 -8.92
N ASP A 154 -0.24 -13.17 -8.52
CA ASP A 154 -0.97 -13.22 -7.25
C ASP A 154 -0.02 -13.10 -6.05
N ASP A 155 1.11 -13.80 -6.08
CA ASP A 155 2.15 -13.72 -5.06
C ASP A 155 2.79 -12.31 -4.96
N VAL A 156 3.10 -11.72 -6.10
CA VAL A 156 3.64 -10.35 -6.17
C VAL A 156 2.61 -9.35 -5.66
N PHE A 157 1.32 -9.58 -5.94
CA PHE A 157 0.23 -8.78 -5.41
C PHE A 157 0.10 -8.92 -3.89
N LEU A 158 0.19 -10.14 -3.36
CA LEU A 158 0.18 -10.41 -1.93
C LEU A 158 1.36 -9.71 -1.23
N ALA A 159 2.57 -9.73 -1.79
CA ALA A 159 3.70 -8.99 -1.23
C ALA A 159 3.43 -7.47 -1.15
N VAL A 160 2.71 -6.90 -2.13
CA VAL A 160 2.27 -5.50 -2.10
C VAL A 160 1.21 -5.26 -1.03
N GLN A 161 0.24 -6.16 -0.87
CA GLN A 161 -0.76 -6.08 0.19
C GLN A 161 -0.08 -6.11 1.56
N LEU A 162 0.79 -7.09 1.81
CA LEU A 162 1.59 -7.21 3.04
C LEU A 162 2.33 -5.90 3.36
N PHE A 163 3.03 -5.33 2.38
CA PHE A 163 3.73 -4.04 2.55
C PHE A 163 2.79 -2.87 2.89
N SER A 164 1.51 -2.94 2.52
CA SER A 164 0.51 -1.89 2.72
C SER A 164 -0.13 -1.89 4.11
N TYR A 165 0.11 -2.94 4.91
CA TYR A 165 -0.30 -3.06 6.31
C TYR A 165 0.91 -2.93 7.25
N PRO A 166 1.41 -1.72 7.55
CA PRO A 166 2.39 -1.56 8.61
C PRO A 166 1.68 -1.92 9.92
N GLY A 167 1.92 -3.13 10.44
CA GLY A 167 1.13 -3.78 11.52
C GLY A 167 0.99 -3.02 12.85
N SER A 168 1.55 -1.81 12.96
CA SER A 168 1.41 -0.87 14.07
C SER A 168 0.62 0.41 13.74
N TYR A 169 0.02 0.50 12.55
CA TYR A 169 -0.61 1.73 12.02
C TYR A 169 -1.72 2.28 12.91
N VAL A 170 -2.62 1.40 13.36
CA VAL A 170 -3.72 1.76 14.27
C VAL A 170 -3.28 1.76 15.72
N SER A 171 -2.46 0.79 16.15
CA SER A 171 -2.09 0.62 17.57
C SER A 171 -1.26 1.78 18.12
N ASN A 172 -0.43 2.41 17.29
CA ASN A 172 0.40 3.55 17.72
C ASN A 172 -0.38 4.87 17.88
N ASN A 173 -1.45 5.07 17.11
CA ASN A 173 -2.31 6.25 17.21
C ASN A 173 -3.70 5.96 16.60
N PRO A 174 -4.65 5.46 17.39
CA PRO A 174 -5.93 4.94 16.90
C PRO A 174 -6.95 6.06 16.66
N THR A 175 -6.64 7.01 15.78
CA THR A 175 -7.62 7.99 15.30
C THR A 175 -8.72 7.28 14.49
N VAL A 176 -9.94 7.82 14.50
CA VAL A 176 -11.06 7.26 13.74
C VAL A 176 -10.76 7.15 12.23
N GLU A 177 -9.99 8.08 11.66
CA GLU A 177 -9.55 8.02 10.26
C GLU A 177 -8.64 6.82 9.98
N ARG A 178 -7.70 6.51 10.87
CA ARG A 178 -6.78 5.37 10.72
C ARG A 178 -7.49 4.03 10.90
N ILE A 179 -8.42 3.97 11.86
CA ILE A 179 -9.29 2.82 12.05
C ILE A 179 -10.11 2.58 10.77
N ALA A 180 -10.76 3.63 10.26
CA ALA A 180 -11.54 3.54 9.04
C ALA A 180 -10.69 3.11 7.84
N GLU A 181 -9.52 3.73 7.62
CA GLU A 181 -8.63 3.36 6.52
C GLU A 181 -8.18 1.89 6.59
N THR A 182 -7.93 1.38 7.81
CA THR A 182 -7.53 -0.02 7.99
C THR A 182 -8.70 -0.96 7.71
N LEU A 183 -9.90 -0.64 8.18
CA LEU A 183 -11.10 -1.44 7.91
C LEU A 183 -11.53 -1.35 6.43
N ASP A 184 -11.38 -0.19 5.79
CA ASP A 184 -11.63 0.02 4.37
C ASP A 184 -10.73 -0.89 3.52
N LYS A 185 -9.43 -0.96 3.83
CA LYS A 185 -8.49 -1.88 3.17
C LYS A 185 -8.83 -3.36 3.42
N LEU A 186 -9.17 -3.71 4.66
CA LEU A 186 -9.58 -5.08 4.99
C LEU A 186 -10.88 -5.47 4.29
N GLU A 187 -11.83 -4.55 4.12
CA GLU A 187 -13.04 -4.79 3.34
C GLU A 187 -12.71 -5.13 1.89
N GLU A 188 -11.81 -4.36 1.26
CA GLU A 188 -11.38 -4.60 -0.11
C GLU A 188 -10.67 -5.96 -0.24
N ASP A 189 -9.69 -6.23 0.65
CA ASP A 189 -8.84 -7.41 0.55
C ASP A 189 -9.51 -8.72 1.01
N VAL A 190 -10.36 -8.67 2.05
CA VAL A 190 -10.94 -9.88 2.68
C VAL A 190 -12.33 -10.20 2.13
N LEU A 191 -13.12 -9.18 1.82
CA LEU A 191 -14.48 -9.35 1.31
C LEU A 191 -14.56 -9.22 -0.22
N ASP A 192 -13.40 -9.09 -0.89
CA ASP A 192 -13.27 -8.96 -2.34
C ASP A 192 -14.16 -7.84 -2.91
N LYS A 193 -14.22 -6.71 -2.19
CA LYS A 193 -14.98 -5.53 -2.63
C LYS A 193 -14.07 -4.66 -3.49
N TYR A 194 -14.59 -4.27 -4.66
CA TYR A 194 -13.87 -3.37 -5.58
C TYR A 194 -13.42 -2.06 -4.93
N SER A 195 -14.22 -1.52 -4.01
CA SER A 195 -13.91 -0.32 -3.26
C SER A 195 -14.64 -0.30 -1.93
N ALA A 196 -14.00 0.25 -0.91
CA ALA A 196 -14.61 0.40 0.41
C ALA A 196 -15.92 1.22 0.39
N GLY A 197 -16.86 0.83 1.24
CA GLY A 197 -18.14 1.52 1.43
C GLY A 197 -18.00 2.90 2.08
N ILE A 198 -19.02 3.75 1.89
CA ILE A 198 -19.07 5.07 2.53
C ILE A 198 -19.47 4.92 4.01
N ARG A 199 -18.59 5.31 4.94
CA ARG A 199 -18.85 5.19 6.38
C ARG A 199 -19.61 6.35 7.00
N ALA A 200 -19.38 7.56 6.46
CA ALA A 200 -19.93 8.80 7.00
C ALA A 200 -19.55 9.96 6.09
N THR A 201 -20.11 11.14 6.38
CA THR A 201 -19.74 12.38 5.71
C THR A 201 -18.31 12.78 6.09
N ARG A 202 -17.51 13.10 5.08
CA ARG A 202 -16.12 13.55 5.25
C ARG A 202 -15.97 14.97 4.70
N LYS A 203 -15.14 15.78 5.36
CA LYS A 203 -14.59 17.03 4.81
C LYS A 203 -13.19 16.75 4.30
N SER A 204 -12.87 17.23 3.11
CA SER A 204 -11.51 17.22 2.58
C SER A 204 -10.90 18.63 2.60
N LEU A 205 -9.61 18.70 2.89
CA LEU A 205 -8.78 19.88 2.64
C LEU A 205 -7.68 19.49 1.65
N VAL A 206 -7.64 20.19 0.53
CA VAL A 206 -6.60 20.09 -0.48
C VAL A 206 -5.75 21.35 -0.38
N ARG A 207 -4.44 21.21 -0.18
CA ARG A 207 -3.48 22.31 -0.22
C ARG A 207 -2.50 22.05 -1.35
N PHE A 208 -2.34 23.04 -2.24
CA PHE A 208 -1.34 23.02 -3.29
C PHE A 208 -0.13 23.84 -2.84
N GLY A 209 1.06 23.28 -3.00
CA GLY A 209 2.31 23.97 -2.75
C GLY A 209 2.78 24.75 -3.97
N ASP A 210 3.92 25.42 -3.83
CA ASP A 210 4.54 26.14 -4.94
C ASP A 210 5.00 25.18 -6.04
N PRO A 211 4.87 25.56 -7.33
CA PRO A 211 5.37 24.74 -8.42
C PRO A 211 6.89 24.53 -8.35
N ILE A 212 7.33 23.27 -8.39
CA ILE A 212 8.74 22.89 -8.49
C ILE A 212 9.06 22.69 -9.98
N GLU A 213 9.86 23.59 -10.55
CA GLU A 213 10.31 23.47 -11.95
C GLU A 213 11.24 22.27 -12.13
N VAL A 214 10.93 21.45 -13.12
CA VAL A 214 11.65 20.23 -13.45
C VAL A 214 12.72 20.55 -14.49
N ILE A 215 13.98 20.24 -14.19
CA ILE A 215 15.08 20.53 -15.11
C ILE A 215 14.96 19.72 -16.41
N SER A 216 15.42 20.30 -17.52
CA SER A 216 15.46 19.65 -18.83
C SER A 216 16.86 19.10 -19.16
N GLU A 217 17.89 19.51 -18.43
CA GLU A 217 19.24 19.03 -18.63
C GLU A 217 19.43 17.59 -18.12
N LYS A 218 20.32 16.85 -18.79
CA LYS A 218 20.66 15.49 -18.38
C LYS A 218 21.45 15.52 -17.06
N ARG A 219 20.78 15.15 -15.98
CA ARG A 219 21.33 14.89 -14.65
C ARG A 219 21.03 13.48 -14.19
N ARG A 220 22.03 12.84 -13.59
CA ARG A 220 21.91 11.49 -12.99
C ARG A 220 21.18 11.61 -11.66
N ASN A 221 20.33 10.63 -11.32
CA ASN A 221 19.56 10.53 -10.07
C ASN A 221 18.57 11.67 -9.79
N TYR A 222 18.32 12.56 -10.76
CA TYR A 222 17.45 13.72 -10.54
C TYR A 222 15.99 13.34 -10.22
N ALA A 223 15.48 12.24 -10.78
CA ALA A 223 14.13 11.80 -10.47
C ALA A 223 13.99 11.39 -8.99
N SER A 224 14.94 10.62 -8.45
CA SER A 224 15.03 10.32 -7.01
C SER A 224 15.15 11.59 -6.14
N GLU A 225 16.02 12.55 -6.50
CA GLU A 225 16.13 13.82 -5.79
C GLU A 225 14.80 14.61 -5.77
N LEU A 226 14.13 14.68 -6.92
CA LEU A 226 12.84 15.35 -7.06
C LEU A 226 11.75 14.62 -6.26
N THR A 227 11.77 13.28 -6.22
CA THR A 227 10.88 12.48 -5.39
C THR A 227 11.04 12.80 -3.90
N ASP A 228 12.28 12.91 -3.42
CA ASP A 228 12.53 13.28 -2.03
C ASP A 228 12.12 14.71 -1.71
N GLN A 229 12.39 15.65 -2.63
CA GLN A 229 11.94 17.03 -2.49
C GLN A 229 10.40 17.12 -2.41
N LEU A 230 9.70 16.43 -3.30
CA LEU A 230 8.23 16.36 -3.30
C LEU A 230 7.69 15.74 -2.00
N ARG A 231 8.26 14.62 -1.56
CA ARG A 231 7.88 13.95 -0.31
C ARG A 231 8.04 14.85 0.90
N ASN A 232 9.20 15.50 1.05
CA ASN A 232 9.47 16.40 2.16
C ASN A 232 8.52 17.61 2.14
N THR A 233 8.25 18.16 0.96
CA THR A 233 7.33 19.30 0.82
C THR A 233 5.90 18.92 1.20
N VAL A 234 5.40 17.79 0.69
CA VAL A 234 4.05 17.30 1.06
C VAL A 234 3.97 16.93 2.53
N GLN A 235 5.03 16.35 3.12
CA GLN A 235 5.08 16.07 4.55
C GLN A 235 4.91 17.36 5.37
N SER A 236 5.67 18.41 5.07
CA SER A 236 5.56 19.71 5.74
C SER A 236 4.15 20.28 5.60
N MET A 237 3.58 20.25 4.40
CA MET A 237 2.22 20.74 4.16
C MET A 237 1.16 19.97 4.97
N VAL A 238 1.31 18.65 5.11
CA VAL A 238 0.42 17.84 5.96
C VAL A 238 0.60 18.17 7.44
N ASP A 239 1.84 18.41 7.89
CA ASP A 239 2.12 18.79 9.27
C ASP A 239 1.50 20.16 9.59
N ASP A 240 1.62 21.12 8.68
CA ASP A 240 0.97 22.44 8.80
C ASP A 240 -0.57 22.31 8.85
N ILE A 241 -1.16 21.49 7.97
CA ILE A 241 -2.61 21.22 7.98
C ILE A 241 -3.07 20.66 9.34
N ASN A 242 -2.29 19.74 9.92
CA ASN A 242 -2.64 19.15 11.21
C ASN A 242 -2.52 20.18 12.34
N ALA A 243 -1.49 21.04 12.32
CA ALA A 243 -1.32 22.11 13.29
C ALA A 243 -2.48 23.12 13.25
N ASP A 244 -2.85 23.59 12.05
CA ASP A 244 -3.98 24.50 11.83
C ASP A 244 -5.31 23.92 12.34
N HIS A 245 -5.47 22.60 12.26
CA HIS A 245 -6.70 21.92 12.70
C HIS A 245 -6.79 21.79 14.23
N THR A 246 -5.67 21.63 14.93
CA THR A 246 -5.67 21.56 16.40
C THR A 246 -5.96 22.89 17.08
N GLU A 247 -5.77 24.02 16.39
CA GLU A 247 -6.00 25.37 16.92
C GLU A 247 -7.42 25.91 16.67
N GLY A 248 -8.25 25.22 15.88
CA GLY A 248 -9.61 25.64 15.49
C GLY A 248 -10.72 24.76 16.02
#